data_AF-A0A966EKG9-F1
#
_entry.id   AF-A0A966EKG9-F1
#
_cell.length_a   1.000
_cell.length_b   1.000
_cell.length_c   1.000
_cell.angle_alpha   90.00
_cell.angle_beta   90.00
_cell.angle_gamma   90.00
#
_symmetry.space_group_name_H-M   'P 1'
#
loop_
_entity.id
_entity.type
_entity.pdbx_description
1 polymer ?
#
loop_
_entity_poly.entity_id
_entity_poly.type
_entity_poly.pdbx_seq_one_letter_code
_entity_poly.pdbx_strand_id
1 'polypeptide(L)'
;MSFSHPSSDATDRLVIALGDPAGIGMEVTLKALADPRLPDGLNPLIVGCRKTLEHTYSRLKAQQCPLLIDPSDLDIDDLPVHDAITPGAPSPESGASSFRWLSHAVSRMKEERTLALVTAPIAKHAWHAAGHNYP
;
A
#
# COMPACT_ATOMS: atom_id res chain seq x y z
N MET A 1 -16.26 -18.01 -21.59
CA MET A 1 -16.32 -18.90 -20.42
C MET A 1 -16.26 -18.01 -19.19
N SER A 2 -17.38 -17.87 -18.48
CA SER A 2 -17.46 -17.06 -17.26
C SER A 2 -17.04 -17.93 -16.10
N PHE A 3 -15.95 -17.58 -15.42
CA PHE A 3 -15.56 -18.22 -14.18
C PHE A 3 -16.29 -17.53 -13.03
N SER A 4 -17.51 -17.98 -12.73
CA SER A 4 -18.17 -17.66 -11.48
C SER A 4 -17.53 -18.49 -10.37
N HIS A 5 -16.66 -17.89 -9.56
CA HIS A 5 -16.27 -18.46 -8.27
C HIS A 5 -17.29 -18.03 -7.21
N PRO A 6 -18.08 -18.94 -6.64
CA PRO A 6 -18.94 -18.60 -5.52
C PRO A 6 -18.09 -18.62 -4.24
N SER A 7 -17.51 -17.48 -3.87
CA SER A 7 -17.07 -17.23 -2.50
C SER A 7 -18.16 -16.42 -1.83
N SER A 8 -19.12 -17.09 -1.20
CA SER A 8 -20.38 -16.46 -0.77
C SER A 8 -20.30 -15.61 0.50
N ASP A 9 -19.11 -15.20 0.95
CA ASP A 9 -18.97 -14.45 2.21
C ASP A 9 -17.74 -13.51 2.27
N ALA A 10 -16.97 -13.41 1.18
CA ALA A 10 -15.84 -12.48 1.08
C ALA A 10 -16.29 -11.20 0.37
N THR A 11 -15.88 -10.03 0.87
CA THR A 11 -16.06 -8.79 0.11
C THR A 11 -15.17 -8.83 -1.12
N ASP A 12 -15.63 -8.30 -2.27
CA ASP A 12 -14.84 -8.18 -3.51
C ASP A 12 -13.69 -7.14 -3.40
N ARG A 13 -13.29 -6.82 -2.18
CA ARG A 13 -12.35 -5.76 -1.85
C ARG A 13 -10.93 -6.32 -1.76
N LEU A 14 -9.99 -5.64 -2.40
CA LEU A 14 -8.55 -5.88 -2.22
C LEU A 14 -8.02 -5.02 -1.08
N VAL A 15 -7.06 -5.53 -0.32
CA VAL A 15 -6.27 -4.73 0.64
C VAL A 15 -4.88 -4.56 0.07
N ILE A 16 -4.37 -3.33 0.03
CA ILE A 16 -3.03 -3.01 -0.48
C ILE A 16 -2.18 -2.45 0.66
N ALA A 17 -1.18 -3.19 1.11
CA ALA A 17 -0.17 -2.67 2.04
C ALA A 17 0.89 -1.89 1.26
N LEU A 18 1.16 -0.62 1.64
CA LEU A 18 2.03 0.30 0.89
C LEU A 18 3.54 -0.03 0.92
N GLY A 19 3.96 -1.04 1.71
CA GLY A 19 5.35 -1.48 1.76
C GLY A 19 6.25 -0.50 2.51
N ASP A 20 7.54 -0.47 2.18
CA ASP A 20 8.49 0.44 2.83
C ASP A 20 8.27 1.91 2.38
N PRO A 21 8.06 2.88 3.31
CA PRO A 21 7.88 4.27 2.95
C PRO A 21 9.11 4.94 2.30
N ALA A 22 10.30 4.40 2.50
CA ALA A 22 11.51 4.81 1.79
C ALA A 22 11.62 4.18 0.40
N GLY A 23 10.79 3.18 0.09
CA GLY A 23 10.78 2.46 -1.18
C GLY A 23 9.89 3.09 -2.25
N ILE A 24 9.71 2.35 -3.34
CA ILE A 24 8.90 2.77 -4.50
C ILE A 24 7.41 2.40 -4.38
N GLY A 25 7.00 1.74 -3.28
CA GLY A 25 5.67 1.12 -3.17
C GLY A 25 4.53 2.09 -3.43
N MET A 26 4.61 3.29 -2.87
CA MET A 26 3.63 4.36 -3.09
C MET A 26 3.55 4.80 -4.56
N GLU A 27 4.69 4.94 -5.25
CA GLU A 27 4.70 5.33 -6.67
C GLU A 27 4.06 4.27 -7.55
N VAL A 28 4.38 3.00 -7.30
CA VAL A 28 3.84 1.87 -8.05
C VAL A 28 2.34 1.76 -7.83
N THR A 29 1.88 1.87 -6.58
CA THR A 29 0.44 1.83 -6.25
C THR A 29 -0.32 2.97 -6.94
N LEU A 30 0.17 4.21 -6.89
CA LEU A 30 -0.48 5.36 -7.51
C LEU A 30 -0.59 5.22 -9.03
N LYS A 31 0.45 4.70 -9.69
CA LYS A 31 0.47 4.48 -11.13
C LYS A 31 -0.41 3.31 -11.54
N ALA A 32 -0.36 2.21 -10.78
CA ALA A 32 -1.13 1.00 -11.07
C ALA A 32 -2.62 1.25 -10.95
N LEU A 33 -3.08 1.92 -9.88
CA LEU A 33 -4.51 2.21 -9.66
C LEU A 33 -5.08 3.25 -10.63
N ALA A 34 -4.24 3.96 -11.37
CA ALA A 34 -4.66 4.87 -12.43
C ALA A 34 -4.78 4.20 -13.81
N ASP A 35 -4.43 2.91 -13.92
CA ASP A 35 -4.43 2.20 -15.20
C ASP A 35 -5.87 1.96 -15.70
N PRO A 36 -6.26 2.47 -16.88
CA PRO A 36 -7.61 2.31 -17.42
C PRO A 36 -7.96 0.87 -17.81
N ARG A 37 -7.00 -0.07 -17.76
CA ARG A 37 -7.24 -1.49 -17.97
C ARG A 37 -7.77 -2.20 -16.72
N LEU A 38 -7.75 -1.53 -15.56
CA LEU A 38 -8.34 -2.07 -14.34
C LEU A 38 -9.87 -2.12 -14.44
N PRO A 39 -10.54 -3.06 -13.74
CA PRO A 39 -12.00 -3.12 -13.73
C PRO A 39 -12.63 -1.84 -13.18
N ASP A 40 -13.74 -1.41 -13.81
CA ASP A 40 -14.55 -0.32 -13.29
C ASP A 40 -15.04 -0.64 -11.87
N GLY A 41 -15.02 0.36 -11.00
CA GLY A 41 -15.48 0.23 -9.60
C GLY A 41 -14.51 -0.50 -8.66
N LEU A 42 -13.29 -0.81 -9.10
CA LEU A 42 -12.25 -1.32 -8.21
C LEU A 42 -11.94 -0.30 -7.10
N ASN A 43 -12.25 -0.65 -5.85
CA ASN A 43 -12.05 0.22 -4.69
C ASN A 43 -11.25 -0.49 -3.58
N PRO A 44 -9.92 -0.59 -3.72
CA PRO A 44 -9.08 -1.25 -2.72
C PRO A 44 -9.06 -0.47 -1.39
N LEU A 45 -8.81 -1.15 -0.28
CA LEU A 45 -8.40 -0.53 0.97
C LEU A 45 -6.89 -0.36 0.96
N ILE A 46 -6.40 0.87 1.05
CA ILE A 46 -4.96 1.14 1.13
C ILE A 46 -4.53 1.20 2.59
N VAL A 47 -3.57 0.37 3.00
CA VAL A 47 -3.03 0.37 4.35
C VAL A 47 -1.63 0.98 4.35
N GLY A 48 -1.49 2.11 5.01
CA GLY A 48 -0.23 2.83 5.15
C GLY A 48 -0.45 4.28 5.60
N CYS A 49 0.46 5.20 5.29
CA CYS A 49 0.36 6.60 5.71
C CYS A 49 -0.13 7.50 4.57
N ARG A 50 -1.27 8.17 4.79
CA ARG A 50 -1.88 9.13 3.86
C ARG A 50 -0.92 10.25 3.50
N LYS A 51 -0.30 10.87 4.51
CA LYS A 51 0.62 12.00 4.32
C LYS A 51 1.81 11.64 3.42
N THR A 52 2.41 10.46 3.58
CA THR A 52 3.54 10.04 2.73
C THR A 52 3.09 9.71 1.31
N LEU A 53 1.88 9.17 1.14
CA LEU A 53 1.29 8.90 -0.17
C LEU A 53 1.00 10.21 -0.93
N GLU A 54 0.40 11.19 -0.25
CA GLU A 54 0.13 12.54 -0.79
C GLU A 54 1.41 13.30 -1.15
N HIS A 55 2.45 13.22 -0.31
CA HIS A 55 3.77 13.76 -0.64
C HIS A 55 4.37 13.09 -1.89
N THR A 56 4.23 11.76 -2.01
CA THR A 56 4.71 11.01 -3.17
C THR A 56 3.94 11.41 -4.43
N TYR A 57 2.61 11.49 -4.36
CA TYR A 57 1.75 11.98 -5.43
C TYR A 57 2.15 13.38 -5.89
N SER A 58 2.31 14.32 -4.96
CA SER A 58 2.69 15.71 -5.25
C SER A 58 4.05 15.79 -5.97
N ARG A 59 5.04 15.01 -5.51
CA ARG A 59 6.35 14.90 -6.17
C ARG A 59 6.23 14.36 -7.59
N LEU A 60 5.48 13.27 -7.80
CA LEU A 60 5.30 12.68 -9.12
C LEU A 60 4.51 13.60 -10.08
N LYS A 61 3.53 14.34 -9.57
CA LYS A 61 2.80 15.38 -10.33
C LYS A 61 3.73 16.52 -10.75
N ALA A 62 4.60 16.99 -9.85
CA ALA A 62 5.60 18.01 -10.18
C ALA A 62 6.61 17.52 -11.25
N GLN A 63 6.87 16.21 -11.31
CA GLN A 63 7.65 15.54 -12.35
C GLN A 63 6.86 15.25 -13.63
N GLN A 64 5.62 15.76 -13.75
CA GLN A 64 4.76 15.57 -14.92
C GLN A 64 4.50 14.09 -15.25
N CYS A 65 4.43 13.22 -14.24
CA CYS A 65 4.04 11.82 -14.45
C CYS A 65 2.60 11.78 -15.02
N PRO A 66 2.39 11.11 -16.17
CA PRO A 66 1.15 11.25 -16.94
C PRO A 66 -0.05 10.54 -16.34
N LEU A 67 0.18 9.49 -15.53
CA LEU A 67 -0.88 8.60 -15.05
C LEU A 67 -0.72 8.35 -13.55
N LEU A 68 -1.56 9.01 -12.76
CA LEU A 68 -1.59 8.94 -11.30
C LEU A 68 -3.03 9.09 -10.82
N ILE A 69 -3.43 8.26 -9.86
CA ILE A 69 -4.69 8.41 -9.14
C ILE A 69 -4.50 9.47 -8.05
N ASP A 70 -5.52 10.28 -7.79
CA ASP A 70 -5.48 11.23 -6.68
C ASP A 70 -5.69 10.49 -5.36
N PRO A 71 -4.82 10.65 -4.34
CA PRO A 71 -5.05 10.07 -3.02
C PRO A 71 -6.37 10.48 -2.35
N SER A 72 -7.03 11.56 -2.80
CA SER A 72 -8.38 11.91 -2.32
C SER A 72 -9.46 10.92 -2.78
N ASP A 73 -9.22 10.20 -3.87
CA ASP A 73 -10.14 9.21 -4.44
C ASP A 73 -9.92 7.80 -3.87
N LEU A 74 -8.95 7.64 -2.96
CA LEU A 74 -8.60 6.37 -2.33
C LEU A 74 -9.17 6.27 -0.91
N ASP A 75 -9.70 5.10 -0.56
CA ASP A 75 -9.96 4.75 0.83
C ASP A 75 -8.68 4.25 1.50
N ILE A 76 -8.23 4.98 2.53
CA ILE A 76 -6.94 4.78 3.18
C ILE A 76 -7.17 4.54 4.66
N ASP A 77 -6.75 3.36 5.12
CA ASP A 77 -6.57 3.04 6.53
C ASP A 77 -5.27 3.67 7.02
N ASP A 78 -5.39 4.91 7.52
CA ASP A 78 -4.25 5.78 7.79
C ASP A 78 -3.50 5.39 9.07
N LEU A 79 -2.24 4.99 8.89
CA LEU A 79 -1.29 4.60 9.92
C LEU A 79 -0.04 5.49 9.81
N PRO A 80 -0.06 6.67 10.46
CA PRO A 80 0.94 7.71 10.24
C PRO A 80 2.39 7.29 10.52
N VAL A 81 3.31 7.80 9.72
CA VAL A 81 4.75 7.77 10.01
C VAL A 81 5.11 9.06 10.75
N HIS A 82 5.75 8.94 11.91
CA HIS A 82 6.17 10.08 12.73
C HIS A 82 7.62 10.47 12.47
N ASP A 83 8.43 9.51 12.04
CA ASP A 83 9.85 9.71 11.77
C ASP A 83 10.09 10.32 10.37
N ALA A 84 11.23 10.99 10.23
CA ALA A 84 11.66 11.50 8.94
C ALA A 84 12.15 10.35 8.05
N ILE A 85 11.40 10.05 6.99
CA ILE A 85 11.77 9.03 6.01
C ILE A 85 12.37 9.67 4.77
N THR A 86 13.55 9.20 4.36
CA THR A 86 14.22 9.65 3.14
C THR A 86 13.99 8.63 2.02
N PRO A 87 13.36 9.03 0.89
CA PRO A 87 13.21 8.14 -0.25
C PRO A 87 14.55 7.58 -0.74
N GLY A 88 14.60 6.28 -1.00
CA GLY A 88 15.81 5.56 -1.42
C GLY A 88 16.76 5.18 -0.27
N ALA A 89 16.45 5.51 0.98
CA ALA A 89 17.26 5.18 2.15
C ALA A 89 16.42 4.47 3.22
N PRO A 90 16.20 3.15 3.10
CA PRO A 90 15.52 2.37 4.13
C PRO A 90 16.23 2.47 5.48
N SER A 91 15.46 2.51 6.56
CA SER A 91 15.94 2.69 7.93
C SER A 91 15.16 1.81 8.91
N PRO A 92 15.61 1.65 10.17
CA PRO A 92 14.83 0.93 11.18
C PRO A 92 13.39 1.46 11.31
N GLU A 93 13.19 2.77 11.20
CA GLU A 93 11.88 3.43 11.33
C GLU A 93 10.98 3.14 10.11
N SER A 94 11.55 3.12 8.90
CA SER A 94 10.84 2.73 7.67
C SER A 94 10.47 1.24 7.71
N GLY A 95 11.37 0.41 8.23
CA GLY A 95 11.16 -1.01 8.46
C GLY A 95 10.03 -1.28 9.46
N ALA A 96 10.04 -0.61 10.61
CA ALA A 96 8.99 -0.70 11.61
C ALA A 96 7.62 -0.26 11.06
N SER A 97 7.60 0.84 10.28
CA SER A 97 6.37 1.34 9.66
C SER A 97 5.77 0.34 8.68
N SER A 98 6.59 -0.21 7.78
CA SER A 98 6.13 -1.17 6.77
C SER A 98 5.73 -2.51 7.36
N PHE A 99 6.42 -2.97 8.40
CA PHE A 99 6.00 -4.16 9.15
C PHE A 99 4.65 -3.95 9.84
N ARG A 100 4.44 -2.79 10.47
CA ARG A 100 3.16 -2.41 11.09
C ARG A 100 2.03 -2.38 10.06
N TRP A 101 2.26 -1.79 8.88
CA TRP A 101 1.26 -1.73 7.82
C TRP A 101 0.89 -3.10 7.28
N LEU A 102 1.87 -3.98 7.05
CA LEU A 102 1.57 -5.35 6.62
C LEU A 102 0.79 -6.11 7.70
N SER A 103 1.22 -6.00 8.96
CA SER A 103 0.56 -6.67 10.08
C SER A 103 -0.89 -6.21 10.23
N HIS A 104 -1.14 -4.90 10.09
CA HIS A 104 -2.48 -4.34 10.09
C HIS A 104 -3.31 -4.82 8.90
N ALA A 105 -2.75 -4.80 7.68
CA ALA A 105 -3.44 -5.31 6.50
C ALA A 105 -3.86 -6.78 6.65
N VAL A 106 -3.03 -7.62 7.28
CA VAL A 106 -3.37 -9.01 7.61
C VAL A 106 -4.49 -9.09 8.65
N SER A 107 -4.54 -8.19 9.64
CA SER A 107 -5.68 -8.11 10.58
C SER A 107 -6.97 -7.72 9.87
N ARG A 108 -6.94 -6.69 9.00
CA ARG A 108 -8.11 -6.25 8.21
C ARG A 108 -8.64 -7.37 7.31
N MET A 109 -7.74 -8.14 6.69
CA MET A 109 -8.12 -9.35 5.93
C MET A 109 -8.92 -10.37 6.75
N LYS A 110 -8.58 -10.54 8.03
CA LYS A 110 -9.27 -11.49 8.93
C LYS A 110 -10.62 -10.96 9.42
N GLU A 111 -10.72 -9.64 9.63
CA GLU A 111 -11.92 -8.98 10.15
C GLU A 111 -12.98 -8.78 9.07
N GLU A 112 -12.58 -8.30 7.89
CA GLU A 112 -13.50 -7.84 6.84
C GLU A 112 -13.72 -8.87 5.72
N ARG A 113 -13.14 -10.07 5.86
CA ARG A 113 -13.22 -11.16 4.88
C ARG A 113 -12.93 -10.67 3.46
N THR A 114 -11.86 -9.90 3.28
CA THR A 114 -11.50 -9.33 1.97
C THR A 114 -11.00 -10.40 1.01
N LEU A 115 -11.09 -10.12 -0.29
CA LEU A 115 -10.77 -11.08 -1.35
C LEU A 115 -9.28 -11.47 -1.37
N ALA A 116 -8.40 -10.47 -1.29
CA ALA A 116 -6.95 -10.70 -1.36
C ALA A 116 -6.13 -9.55 -0.77
N LEU A 117 -4.92 -9.90 -0.33
CA LEU A 117 -3.89 -8.96 0.10
C LEU A 117 -2.86 -8.79 -1.03
N VAL A 118 -2.62 -7.54 -1.40
CA VAL A 118 -1.54 -7.14 -2.31
C VAL A 118 -0.50 -6.38 -1.51
N THR A 119 0.76 -6.77 -1.63
CA THR A 119 1.86 -6.15 -0.88
C THR A 119 2.78 -5.40 -1.82
N ALA A 120 2.93 -4.10 -1.62
CA ALA A 120 4.04 -3.37 -2.22
C ALA A 120 5.39 -3.78 -1.57
N PRO A 121 6.53 -3.54 -2.24
CA PRO A 121 7.83 -4.03 -1.78
C PRO A 121 8.24 -3.51 -0.40
N ILE A 122 8.94 -4.35 0.36
CA ILE A 122 9.56 -4.02 1.65
C ILE A 122 11.08 -4.14 1.57
N ALA A 123 11.79 -3.51 2.49
CA ALA A 123 13.23 -3.68 2.69
C ALA A 123 13.49 -4.64 3.87
N LYS A 124 13.86 -5.90 3.59
CA LYS A 124 14.09 -6.92 4.64
C LYS A 124 15.17 -6.52 5.64
N HIS A 125 16.25 -5.88 5.18
CA HIS A 125 17.30 -5.41 6.07
C HIS A 125 16.80 -4.31 7.04
N ALA A 126 15.85 -3.49 6.61
CA ALA A 126 15.21 -2.49 7.47
C ALA A 126 14.27 -3.16 8.50
N TRP A 127 13.55 -4.22 8.11
CA TRP A 127 12.78 -5.03 9.06
C TRP A 127 13.67 -5.66 10.13
N HIS A 128 14.79 -6.28 9.73
CA HIS A 128 15.76 -6.85 10.68
C HIS A 128 16.30 -5.77 11.62
N ALA A 129 16.66 -4.60 11.08
CA ALA A 129 17.13 -3.48 11.89
C ALA A 129 16.05 -2.93 12.85
N ALA A 130 14.77 -3.08 12.51
CA ALA A 130 13.62 -2.78 13.36
C ALA A 130 13.28 -3.87 14.38
N GLY A 131 14.02 -4.99 14.41
CA GLY A 131 13.78 -6.12 15.31
C GLY A 131 12.79 -7.17 14.80
N HIS A 132 12.38 -7.10 13.53
CA HIS A 132 11.47 -8.05 12.90
C HIS A 132 12.23 -9.10 12.08
N ASN A 133 12.64 -10.17 12.73
CA ASN A 133 13.47 -11.24 12.14
C ASN A 133 12.66 -12.23 11.27
N TYR A 134 12.27 -11.80 10.08
CA TYR A 134 11.61 -12.63 9.07
C TYR A 134 12.55 -12.92 7.87
N PRO A 135 12.47 -14.09 7.23
CA PRO A 135 13.38 -14.48 6.14
C PRO A 135 13.24 -13.62 4.89
#